data_AF-A0A220SWV2-F1
#
_entry.id   AF-A0A220SWV2-F1
#
_cell.length_a   1.000
_cell.length_b   1.000
_cell.length_c   1.000
_cell.angle_alpha   90.00
_cell.angle_beta   90.00
_cell.angle_gamma   90.00
#
_symmetry.space_group_name_H-M   'P 1'
#
loop_
_entity.id
_entity.type
_entity.pdbx_description
1 polymer ?
#
loop_
_entity_poly.entity_id
_entity_poly.type
_entity_poly.pdbx_seq_one_letter_code
_entity_poly.pdbx_strand_id
1 'polypeptide(L)'
;MSTVAMSGERVRVWRVVPTIVHPDADVDVSTIEPETGLTQRAARECAAERNRRRDPDATVQWVAKPTGRVADRGDVLDQVRSKTNSP
;
A
#
# COMPACT_ATOMS: atom_id res chain seq x y z
N MET A 1 -6.75 -8.07 39.62
CA MET A 1 -6.92 -8.60 38.25
C MET A 1 -6.15 -7.69 37.32
N SER A 2 -4.95 -8.10 36.92
CA SER A 2 -4.11 -7.31 36.02
C SER A 2 -4.61 -7.53 34.60
N THR A 3 -5.28 -6.53 34.04
CA THR A 3 -5.60 -6.48 32.62
C THR A 3 -4.28 -6.51 31.87
N VAL A 4 -3.95 -7.66 31.29
CA VAL A 4 -2.85 -7.78 30.35
C VAL A 4 -3.17 -6.83 29.21
N ALA A 5 -2.46 -5.70 29.14
CA ALA A 5 -2.49 -4.85 27.99
C ALA A 5 -2.15 -5.73 26.80
N MET A 6 -3.13 -6.02 25.95
CA MET A 6 -2.89 -6.52 24.61
C MET A 6 -2.07 -5.43 23.94
N SER A 7 -0.74 -5.47 24.06
CA SER A 7 0.11 -4.56 23.33
C SER A 7 -0.05 -4.99 21.88
N GLY A 8 -1.00 -4.35 21.18
CA GLY A 8 -1.14 -4.49 19.74
C GLY A 8 0.24 -4.29 19.14
N GLU A 9 0.70 -5.27 18.36
CA GLU A 9 1.97 -5.13 17.66
C GLU A 9 1.87 -3.87 16.80
N ARG A 10 2.65 -2.84 17.13
CA ARG A 10 2.63 -1.58 16.39
C ARG A 10 3.46 -1.74 15.12
N VAL A 11 2.80 -1.62 13.98
CA VAL A 11 3.43 -1.78 12.67
C VAL A 11 3.40 -0.47 11.90
N ARG A 12 4.45 -0.25 11.10
CA ARG A 12 4.47 0.88 10.17
C ARG A 12 3.45 0.62 9.07
N VAL A 13 2.62 1.61 8.78
CA VAL A 13 1.62 1.55 7.71
C VAL A 13 2.33 1.80 6.38
N TRP A 14 1.96 1.03 5.36
CA TRP A 14 2.48 1.16 4.00
C TRP A 14 1.42 1.68 3.04
N ARG A 15 1.90 2.21 1.92
CA ARG A 15 1.08 2.66 0.80
C ARG A 15 1.67 2.20 -0.52
N VAL A 16 0.83 2.12 -1.55
CA VAL A 16 1.22 1.88 -2.94
C VAL A 16 0.98 3.16 -3.72
N VAL A 17 2.03 3.68 -4.36
CA VAL A 17 2.00 4.93 -5.12
C VAL A 17 2.45 4.67 -6.56
N PRO A 18 1.89 5.38 -7.55
CA PRO A 18 2.46 5.39 -8.90
C PRO A 18 3.77 6.18 -8.91
N THR A 19 4.68 5.77 -9.76
CA THR A 19 5.96 6.42 -10.03
C THR A 19 6.21 6.38 -11.53
N ILE A 20 6.62 7.51 -12.09
CA ILE A 20 6.97 7.64 -13.50
C ILE A 20 8.38 7.07 -13.69
N VAL A 21 8.56 6.15 -14.63
CA VAL A 21 9.88 5.56 -14.93
C VAL A 21 10.60 6.22 -16.10
N HIS A 22 9.86 6.92 -16.97
CA HIS A 22 10.43 7.73 -18.03
C HIS A 22 10.29 9.21 -17.66
N PRO A 23 11.38 9.88 -17.24
CA PRO A 23 11.31 11.26 -16.74
C PRO A 23 10.79 12.25 -17.79
N ASP A 24 10.92 11.92 -19.08
CA ASP A 24 10.47 12.74 -20.21
C ASP A 24 9.03 12.43 -20.65
N ALA A 25 8.37 11.47 -20.01
CA ALA A 25 7.01 11.14 -20.37
C ALA A 25 6.03 12.11 -19.71
N ASP A 26 5.19 12.73 -20.55
CA ASP A 26 4.14 13.65 -20.12
C ASP A 26 2.94 12.87 -19.57
N VAL A 27 3.11 12.31 -18.37
CA VAL A 27 2.08 11.56 -17.66
C VAL A 27 1.91 12.16 -16.27
N ASP A 28 0.76 12.80 -16.04
CA ASP A 28 0.40 13.29 -14.72
C ASP A 28 -0.16 12.14 -13.85
N VAL A 29 0.62 11.73 -12.85
CA VAL A 29 0.21 10.73 -11.86
C VAL A 29 -0.29 11.35 -10.55
N SER A 30 -0.37 12.68 -10.44
CA SER A 30 -0.77 13.38 -9.22
C SER A 30 -2.25 13.20 -8.86
N THR A 31 -3.08 12.92 -9.86
CA THR A 31 -4.52 12.66 -9.73
C THR A 31 -4.83 11.23 -9.26
N ILE A 32 -3.84 10.33 -9.26
CA ILE A 32 -4.02 8.94 -8.89
C ILE A 32 -3.93 8.80 -7.38
N GLU A 33 -5.05 8.45 -6.75
CA GLU A 33 -5.07 8.23 -5.31
C GLU A 33 -4.18 7.05 -4.89
N PRO A 34 -3.27 7.25 -3.91
CA PRO A 34 -2.42 6.19 -3.42
C PRO A 34 -3.24 5.21 -2.58
N GLU A 35 -2.95 3.92 -2.72
CA GLU A 35 -3.60 2.92 -1.87
C GLU A 35 -2.88 2.87 -0.52
N THR A 36 -3.55 3.29 0.56
CA THR A 36 -2.97 3.39 1.91
C THR A 36 -3.55 2.35 2.88
N GLY A 37 -3.00 2.28 4.09
CA GLY A 37 -3.54 1.42 5.16
C GLY A 37 -3.12 -0.04 5.03
N LEU A 38 -2.00 -0.29 4.34
CA LEU A 38 -1.54 -1.64 4.04
C LEU A 38 -0.43 -2.07 5.00
N THR A 39 -0.30 -3.37 5.20
CA THR A 39 0.93 -3.95 5.73
C THR A 39 2.05 -3.88 4.67
N GLN A 40 3.31 -4.05 5.07
CA GLN A 40 4.43 -4.10 4.11
C GLN A 40 4.21 -5.16 3.02
N ARG A 41 3.80 -6.37 3.44
CA ARG A 41 3.57 -7.49 2.53
C ARG A 41 2.44 -7.19 1.55
N ALA A 42 1.28 -6.75 2.05
CA ALA A 42 0.13 -6.42 1.22
C ALA A 42 0.45 -5.31 0.22
N ALA A 43 1.20 -4.27 0.62
CA ALA A 43 1.63 -3.20 -0.28
C ALA A 43 2.54 -3.72 -1.40
N ARG A 44 3.48 -4.62 -1.10
CA ARG A 44 4.37 -5.22 -2.11
C ARG A 44 3.61 -6.12 -3.08
N GLU A 45 2.70 -6.95 -2.58
CA GLU A 45 1.87 -7.84 -3.40
C GLU A 45 0.96 -7.02 -4.33
N CYS A 46 0.30 -5.97 -3.81
CA CYS A 46 -0.54 -5.06 -4.62
C CYS A 46 0.30 -4.32 -5.69
N ALA A 47 1.46 -3.77 -5.32
CA ALA A 47 2.35 -3.13 -6.30
C ALA A 47 2.77 -4.10 -7.41
N ALA A 48 3.16 -5.33 -7.04
CA ALA A 48 3.55 -6.37 -8.01
C ALA A 48 2.37 -6.81 -8.89
N GLU A 49 1.17 -6.92 -8.35
CA GLU A 49 -0.04 -7.22 -9.13
C GLU A 49 -0.38 -6.11 -10.11
N ARG A 50 -0.33 -4.84 -9.68
CA ARG A 50 -0.58 -3.70 -10.57
C ARG A 50 0.46 -3.59 -11.69
N ASN A 51 1.72 -3.89 -11.39
CA ASN A 51 2.78 -3.93 -12.40
C ASN A 51 2.61 -5.13 -13.35
N ARG A 52 2.16 -6.31 -12.87
CA ARG A 52 1.88 -7.48 -13.72
C ARG A 52 0.67 -7.28 -14.65
N ARG A 53 -0.33 -6.53 -14.22
CA ARG A 53 -1.53 -6.22 -15.03
C ARG A 53 -1.27 -5.20 -16.14
N ARG A 54 -0.11 -4.53 -16.14
CA ARG A 54 0.23 -3.50 -17.13
C ARG A 54 1.20 -4.02 -18.19
N ASP A 55 1.13 -3.35 -19.34
CA ASP A 55 1.97 -3.52 -20.51
C ASP A 55 3.47 -3.35 -20.14
N PRO A 56 4.41 -4.19 -20.62
CA PRO A 56 5.85 -4.00 -20.44
C PRO A 56 6.38 -2.60 -20.81
N ASP A 57 5.66 -1.83 -21.65
CA ASP A 57 6.00 -0.46 -22.04
C ASP A 57 5.32 0.63 -21.17
N ALA A 58 4.78 0.28 -20.01
CA ALA A 58 4.08 1.22 -19.15
C ALA A 58 5.03 2.26 -18.51
N THR A 59 4.84 3.52 -18.89
CA THR A 59 5.47 4.72 -18.29
C THR A 59 5.31 4.84 -16.77
N VAL A 60 4.33 4.15 -16.18
CA VAL A 60 4.01 4.21 -14.76
C VAL A 60 4.22 2.85 -14.12
N GLN A 61 5.08 2.81 -13.10
CA GLN A 61 5.24 1.68 -12.18
C GLN A 61 4.62 1.98 -10.83
N TRP A 62 4.13 0.94 -10.16
CA TRP A 62 3.59 1.02 -8.81
C TRP A 62 4.64 0.57 -7.80
N VAL A 63 4.81 1.35 -6.73
CA VAL A 63 5.85 1.12 -5.72
C VAL A 63 5.24 1.12 -4.33
N ALA A 64 5.59 0.10 -3.55
CA ALA A 64 5.27 0.03 -2.13
C ALA A 64 6.23 0.91 -1.32
N LYS A 65 5.70 1.88 -0.58
CA LYS A 65 6.48 2.79 0.26
C LYS A 65 5.96 2.81 1.69
N PRO A 66 6.84 2.89 2.70
CA PRO A 66 6.40 3.13 4.07
C PRO A 66 5.79 4.52 4.19
N THR A 67 4.78 4.66 5.04
CA THR A 67 4.29 5.98 5.49
C THR A 67 5.00 6.39 6.78
N GLY A 68 4.85 7.65 7.18
CA GLY A 68 5.26 8.12 8.51
C GLY A 68 4.35 7.63 9.65
N ARG A 69 3.25 6.92 9.35
CA ARG A 69 2.26 6.48 10.33
C ARG A 69 2.60 5.10 10.88
N VAL A 70 2.43 4.94 12.19
CA VAL A 70 2.49 3.66 12.90
C VAL A 70 1.13 3.39 13.54
N ALA A 71 0.54 2.25 13.24
CA ALA A 71 -0.78 1.84 13.71
C ALA A 71 -0.72 0.44 14.31
N ASP A 72 -1.78 0.05 15.02
CA ASP A 72 -1.91 -1.30 15.54
C ASP A 72 -2.11 -2.29 14.39
N ARG A 73 -1.39 -3.42 14.45
CA ARG A 73 -1.43 -4.43 13.39
C ARG A 73 -2.82 -4.98 13.14
N GLY A 74 -3.64 -5.12 14.20
CA GLY A 74 -5.05 -5.53 14.09
C GLY A 74 -5.82 -4.62 13.15
N ASP A 75 -5.83 -3.31 13.44
CA ASP A 75 -6.54 -2.30 12.64
C ASP A 75 -6.09 -2.27 11.17
N VAL A 76 -4.78 -2.42 10.93
CA VAL A 76 -4.24 -2.44 9.56
C VAL A 76 -4.71 -3.69 8.81
N LEU A 77 -4.72 -4.86 9.47
CA LEU A 77 -5.20 -6.10 8.87
C LEU A 77 -6.70 -6.07 8.60
N ASP A 78 -7.50 -5.47 9.49
CA ASP A 78 -8.93 -5.30 9.30
C ASP A 78 -9.23 -4.38 8.11
N GLN A 79 -8.46 -3.30 7.93
CA GLN A 79 -8.55 -2.44 6.75
C GLN A 79 -8.14 -3.14 5.45
N VAL A 80 -7.12 -4.00 5.47
CA VAL A 80 -6.76 -4.78 4.27
C VAL A 80 -7.88 -5.75 3.93
N ARG A 81 -8.42 -6.47 4.91
CA ARG A 81 -9.50 -7.44 4.70
C ARG A 81 -10.77 -6.81 4.13
N SER A 82 -11.16 -5.63 4.62
CA SER A 82 -12.34 -4.93 4.08
C SER A 82 -12.15 -4.49 2.63
N LYS A 83 -10.92 -4.15 2.24
CA LYS A 83 -10.57 -3.81 0.85
C LYS A 83 -10.49 -5.03 -0.07
N THR A 84 -9.97 -6.16 0.40
CA THR A 84 -9.87 -7.38 -0.42
C THR A 84 -11.21 -8.11 -0.56
N ASN A 85 -12.15 -7.93 0.37
CA ASN A 85 -13.48 -8.56 0.35
C ASN A 85 -14.60 -7.65 -0.19
N SER A 86 -14.29 -6.46 -0.71
CA SER A 86 -15.29 -5.67 -1.44
C SER A 86 -15.46 -6.27 -2.85
N PRO A 87 -16.70 -6.65 -3.24
CA PRO A 87 -17.00 -7.31 -4.53
C PRO A 87 -16.74 -6.42 -5.75
#